data_AF-A0A6A5GZD8-F1
#
_entry.id   AF-A0A6A5GZD8-F1
#
_cell.length_a   1.000
_cell.length_b   1.000
_cell.length_c   1.000
_cell.angle_alpha   90.00
_cell.angle_beta   90.00
_cell.angle_gamma   90.00
#
_symmetry.space_group_name_H-M   'P 1'
#
loop_
_entity.id
_entity.type
_entity.pdbx_description
1 polymer ?
#
loop_
_entity_poly.entity_id
_entity_poly.type
_entity_poly.pdbx_seq_one_letter_code
_entity_poly.pdbx_strand_id
1 'polypeptide(L)' 'MSTTPSESEIIQGDQEVQETEKVQLEVTTRHIEANRVIRVAFNQLRMALPWKNSDGVPTRRKILWRAIEYIRHLNNLLGK' A
#
# COMPACT_ATOMS: atom_id res chain seq x y z
N MET A 1 3.55 52.25 -6.06
CA MET A 1 4.62 51.50 -6.75
C MET A 1 4.09 50.08 -6.94
N SER A 2 3.66 49.72 -8.15
CA SER A 2 3.22 48.36 -8.46
C SER A 2 4.44 47.62 -9.03
N THR A 3 5.04 46.73 -8.25
CA THR A 3 6.15 45.89 -8.71
C THR A 3 5.55 44.66 -9.37
N THR A 4 5.41 44.73 -10.70
CA THR A 4 5.10 43.54 -11.50
C THR A 4 6.30 42.58 -11.38
N PRO A 5 6.08 41.30 -11.06
CA PRO A 5 7.16 40.32 -10.96
C PRO A 5 7.96 40.25 -12.26
N SER A 6 9.27 40.04 -12.15
CA SER A 6 10.12 39.82 -13.31
C SER A 6 9.77 38.48 -13.97
N GLU A 7 9.88 38.41 -15.29
CA GLU A 7 9.63 37.18 -16.07
C GLU A 7 10.46 35.99 -15.55
N SER A 8 11.67 36.25 -15.07
CA SER A 8 12.53 35.26 -14.42
C SER A 8 11.96 34.69 -13.11
N GLU A 9 11.28 35.53 -12.32
CA GLU A 9 10.65 35.11 -11.06
C GLU A 9 9.40 34.26 -11.33
N ILE A 10 8.68 34.58 -12.41
CA ILE A 10 7.50 33.82 -12.86
C ILE A 10 7.92 32.44 -13.35
N ILE A 11 8.95 32.36 -14.21
CA ILE A 11 9.45 31.09 -14.76
C ILE A 11 9.99 30.18 -13.64
N GLN A 12 10.71 30.73 -12.66
CA GLN A 12 11.21 29.97 -11.53
C GLN A 12 10.07 29.44 -10.64
N GLY A 13 9.07 30.27 -10.35
CA GLY A 13 7.89 29.86 -9.60
C GLY A 13 7.11 28.74 -10.30
N ASP A 14 6.92 28.84 -11.63
CA ASP A 14 6.25 27.82 -12.42
C ASP A 14 7.02 26.48 -12.44
N GLN A 15 8.35 26.53 -12.44
CA GLN A 15 9.20 25.34 -12.36
C GLN A 15 9.10 24.63 -11.00
N GLU A 16 9.13 25.39 -9.90
CA GLU A 16 8.98 24.85 -8.54
C GLU A 16 7.59 24.23 -8.32
N VAL A 17 6.53 24.85 -8.86
CA VAL A 17 5.16 24.30 -8.81
C VAL A 17 5.06 22.99 -9.59
N GLN A 18 5.62 22.91 -10.80
CA GLN A 18 5.60 21.68 -11.60
C GLN A 18 6.39 20.54 -10.96
N GLU A 19 7.54 20.83 -10.34
CA GLU A 19 8.34 19.81 -9.65
C GLU A 19 7.62 19.28 -8.41
N THR A 20 7.02 20.16 -7.62
CA THR A 20 6.26 19.76 -6.43
C THR A 20 4.99 18.97 -6.77
N GLU A 21 4.27 19.33 -7.84
CA GLU A 21 3.13 18.55 -8.35
C GLU A 21 3.56 17.17 -8.85
N LYS A 22 4.67 17.08 -9.59
CA LYS A 22 5.20 15.81 -10.10
C LYS A 22 5.58 14.86 -8.96
N VAL A 23 6.26 15.38 -7.92
CA VAL A 23 6.61 14.59 -6.73
C VAL A 23 5.35 14.10 -6.00
N GLN A 24 4.35 14.97 -5.82
CA GLN A 24 3.07 14.57 -5.20
C GLN A 24 2.33 13.49 -6.00
N LEU A 25 2.31 13.62 -7.33
CA LEU A 25 1.69 12.64 -8.22
C LEU A 25 2.41 11.29 -8.16
N GLU A 26 3.74 11.31 -8.11
CA GLU A 26 4.54 10.09 -8.00
C GLU A 26 4.32 9.39 -6.65
N VAL A 27 4.30 10.14 -5.55
CA VAL A 27 3.98 9.61 -4.21
C VAL A 27 2.58 8.99 -4.19
N THR A 28 1.59 9.67 -4.78
CA THR A 28 0.21 9.18 -4.88
C THR A 28 0.14 7.90 -5.70
N THR A 29 0.82 7.85 -6.85
CA THR A 29 0.85 6.68 -7.74
C THR A 29 1.48 5.48 -7.05
N ARG A 30 2.62 5.67 -6.37
CA ARG A 30 3.28 4.62 -5.59
C ARG A 30 2.39 4.11 -4.46
N HIS A 31 1.65 5.01 -3.79
CA HIS A 31 0.73 4.62 -2.71
C HIS A 31 -0.47 3.80 -3.23
N ILE A 32 -1.03 4.17 -4.38
CA ILE A 32 -2.12 3.42 -5.05
C ILE A 32 -1.64 2.01 -5.41
N GLU A 33 -0.46 1.89 -6.03
CA GLU A 33 0.07 0.59 -6.42
C GLU A 33 0.41 -0.28 -5.21
N ALA A 34 1.01 0.30 -4.16
CA ALA A 34 1.27 -0.42 -2.91
C ALA A 34 -0.03 -0.97 -2.30
N ASN A 35 -1.10 -0.17 -2.27
CA ASN A 35 -2.41 -0.61 -1.78
C ASN A 35 -3.01 -1.72 -2.65
N ARG A 36 -2.83 -1.65 -3.97
CA ARG A 36 -3.26 -2.71 -4.90
C ARG A 36 -2.51 -4.01 -4.60
N VAL A 37 -1.19 -3.97 -4.50
CA VAL A 37 -0.34 -5.13 -4.17
C VAL A 37 -0.75 -5.74 -2.84
N ILE A 38 -0.94 -4.93 -1.80
CA ILE A 38 -1.37 -5.39 -0.47
C ILE A 38 -2.74 -6.09 -0.56
N ARG A 39 -3.71 -5.51 -1.29
CA ARG A 39 -5.04 -6.14 -1.47
C ARG A 39 -4.94 -7.49 -2.15
N VAL A 40 -4.13 -7.60 -3.21
CA VAL A 40 -3.91 -8.86 -3.93
C VAL A 40 -3.27 -9.90 -3.01
N ALA A 41 -2.22 -9.53 -2.27
CA ALA A 41 -1.55 -10.42 -1.33
C ALA A 41 -2.50 -10.94 -0.24
N PHE A 42 -3.36 -10.08 0.32
CA PHE A 42 -4.38 -10.50 1.29
C PHE A 42 -5.41 -11.46 0.70
N ASN A 43 -5.83 -11.25 -0.55
CA ASN A 43 -6.75 -12.16 -1.23
C ASN A 43 -6.11 -13.54 -1.48
N GLN A 44 -4.87 -13.56 -1.96
CA GLN A 44 -4.11 -14.79 -2.17
C GLN A 44 -3.90 -15.55 -0.86
N LEU A 45 -3.47 -14.84 0.19
CA LEU A 45 -3.28 -15.43 1.51
C LEU A 45 -4.61 -15.98 2.08
N ARG A 46 -5.72 -15.26 1.92
CA ARG A 46 -7.04 -15.77 2.28
C ARG A 46 -7.35 -17.07 1.53
N MET A 47 -7.11 -17.17 0.24
CA MET A 47 -7.41 -18.41 -0.50
C MET A 47 -6.53 -19.60 -0.10
N ALA A 48 -5.27 -19.35 0.29
CA ALA A 48 -4.33 -20.39 0.65
C ALA A 48 -4.54 -20.98 2.05
N LEU A 49 -5.21 -20.24 2.95
CA LEU A 49 -5.39 -20.67 4.34
C LEU A 49 -6.59 -21.59 4.51
N PRO A 50 -6.54 -22.55 5.46
CA PRO A 50 -7.68 -23.38 5.78
C PRO A 50 -8.75 -22.56 6.53
N TRP A 51 -9.95 -22.50 5.95
CA TRP A 51 -11.14 -21.86 6.55
C TRP A 51 -12.23 -22.88 6.81
N LYS A 52 -12.97 -22.67 7.90
CA LYS A 52 -14.19 -23.39 8.25
C LYS A 52 -15.38 -22.47 8.09
N ASN A 53 -16.56 -23.02 7.81
CA ASN A 53 -17.79 -22.23 7.70
C ASN A 53 -18.11 -21.44 8.99
N SER A 54 -17.68 -21.96 10.15
CA SER A 54 -17.83 -21.31 11.46
C SER A 54 -16.85 -20.15 11.70
N ASP A 55 -15.85 -19.96 10.84
CA ASP A 55 -14.84 -18.92 11.03
C ASP A 55 -15.38 -17.51 10.70
N GLY A 56 -16.56 -17.37 10.12
CA GLY A 56 -17.14 -16.08 9.78
C GLY A 56 -16.29 -15.28 8.78
N VAL A 57 -16.41 -13.95 8.80
CA VAL A 57 -15.80 -13.08 7.78
C VAL A 57 -14.27 -12.97 7.96
N PRO A 58 -13.48 -13.21 6.90
CA PRO A 58 -12.02 -13.16 6.95
C PRO A 58 -11.51 -11.72 6.81
N THR A 59 -11.52 -10.98 7.92
CA THR A 59 -10.90 -9.65 8.00
C THR A 59 -9.37 -9.73 7.87
N ARG A 60 -8.70 -8.64 7.47
CA ARG A 60 -7.22 -8.60 7.33
C ARG A 60 -6.50 -9.11 8.57
N ARG A 61 -6.91 -8.66 9.76
CA ARG A 61 -6.36 -9.13 11.04
C ARG A 61 -6.52 -10.64 11.22
N LYS A 62 -7.70 -11.18 10.88
CA LYS A 62 -8.00 -12.61 11.02
C LYS A 62 -7.20 -13.46 10.03
N ILE A 63 -7.02 -12.96 8.80
CA ILE A 63 -6.17 -13.59 7.78
C ILE A 63 -4.73 -13.71 8.30
N LEU A 64 -4.14 -12.63 8.83
CA LEU A 64 -2.79 -12.66 9.37
C LEU A 64 -2.67 -13.61 10.57
N TRP A 65 -3.62 -13.54 11.51
CA TRP A 65 -3.61 -14.42 12.68
C TRP A 65 -3.69 -15.90 12.27
N ARG A 66 -4.60 -16.25 11.34
CA ARG A 66 -4.72 -17.62 10.83
C ARG A 66 -3.47 -18.05 10.05
N ALA A 67 -2.80 -17.15 9.33
CA ALA A 67 -1.53 -17.44 8.67
C ALA A 67 -0.44 -17.84 9.65
N ILE A 68 -0.30 -17.09 10.74
CA ILE A 68 0.68 -17.40 11.80
C ILE A 68 0.38 -18.76 12.41
N GLU A 69 -0.87 -19.02 12.79
CA GLU A 69 -1.27 -20.31 13.37
C GLU A 69 -1.04 -21.47 12.40
N TYR A 70 -1.29 -21.27 11.10
CA TYR A 70 -1.05 -22.29 10.08
C TYR A 70 0.44 -22.58 9.91
N ILE A 71 1.30 -21.56 9.87
CA ILE A 71 2.76 -21.74 9.82
C ILE A 71 3.26 -22.51 11.06
N ARG A 72 2.77 -22.16 12.26
CA ARG A 72 3.12 -22.89 13.50
C ARG A 72 2.71 -24.36 13.43
N HIS A 73 1.51 -24.64 12.92
CA HIS A 73 1.04 -26.00 12.73
C HIS A 73 1.93 -26.78 11.75
N LEU A 74 2.28 -26.18 10.61
CA LEU A 74 3.17 -26.80 9.63
C LEU A 74 4.57 -27.07 10.20
N ASN A 75 5.14 -26.12 10.96
CA ASN A 75 6.44 -26.32 11.60
C ASN A 75 6.42 -27.48 12.60
N ASN A 76 5.36 -27.57 13.42
CA ASN A 76 5.16 -28.69 14.34
C ASN A 76 5.10 -30.04 13.59
N LEU A 77 4.43 -30.10 12.43
CA LEU A 77 4.37 -31.31 11.60
C LEU A 77 5.74 -31.67 11.00
N LEU A 78 6.57 -30.68 10.73
CA LEU A 78 7.93 -30.85 10.20
C LEU A 78 8.99 -31.07 11.29
N GLY A 79 8.60 -31.06 12.58
CA GLY A 79 9.52 -31.18 13.71
C GLY A 79 10.50 -29.99 13.84
N LYS A 80 10.10 -28.80 13.40
CA LYS A 80 10.90 -27.56 13.42
C LYS A 80 10.39 -26.56 14.45
#